data_AF-A0A7W1W8N3-F1
#
_entry.id   AF-A0A7W1W8N3-F1
#
_cell.length_a   1.000
_cell.length_b   1.000
_cell.length_c   1.000
_cell.angle_alpha   90.00
_cell.angle_beta   90.00
_cell.angle_gamma   90.00
#
_symmetry.space_group_name_H-M   'P 1'
#
loop_
_entity.id
_entity.type
_entity.pdbx_description
1 polymer ?
#
loop_
_entity_poly.entity_id
_entity_poly.type
_entity_poly.pdbx_seq_one_letter_code
_entity_poly.pdbx_strand_id
1 'polypeptide(L)'
;FNFYSRQPLDASVYKVLDSAEAQLEKSPLYDKDLTKRIFVSNSFSFYTFLNPKARGSFANTMPLIGNVTVNKVDIADDTVFRHAETDNQRSLSGVIAHEVTHTLIENKFGWANSFAVLPRWKKEGYCEYVAGETTIGFAEGVRRWKENPADDSKYLYFKYHQMVRYLLDDEKISVVELFNRDFDERDLSAKVFAKINQN
;
A
#
# COMPACT_ATOMS: atom_id res chain seq x y z
N PHE A 1 16.96 6.38 1.67
CA PHE A 1 16.34 5.63 2.78
C PHE A 1 17.29 5.50 3.95
N ASN A 2 16.76 5.44 5.18
CA ASN A 2 17.48 5.01 6.38
C ASN A 2 16.75 3.79 6.95
N PHE A 3 17.44 2.65 7.03
CA PHE A 3 16.85 1.37 7.46
C PHE A 3 17.44 0.93 8.80
N TYR A 4 16.59 0.65 9.77
CA TYR A 4 16.96 0.36 11.15
C TYR A 4 16.46 -1.03 11.56
N SER A 5 17.36 -1.83 12.12
CA SER A 5 17.08 -3.17 12.62
C SER A 5 17.77 -3.39 13.96
N ARG A 6 17.16 -4.25 14.79
CA ARG A 6 17.80 -4.77 16.02
C ARG A 6 18.73 -5.95 15.75
N GLN A 7 18.61 -6.57 14.57
CA GLN A 7 19.47 -7.65 14.09
C GLN A 7 20.47 -7.08 13.07
N PRO A 8 21.65 -7.70 12.92
CA PRO A 8 22.59 -7.32 11.86
C PRO A 8 21.91 -7.30 10.49
N LEU A 9 22.25 -6.30 9.69
CA LEU A 9 21.80 -6.18 8.31
C LEU A 9 22.93 -6.62 7.39
N ASP A 10 22.61 -7.39 6.36
CA ASP A 10 23.51 -7.67 5.25
C ASP A 10 23.13 -6.85 4.01
N ALA A 11 23.89 -7.00 2.93
CA ALA A 11 23.74 -6.23 1.71
C ALA A 11 22.43 -6.47 0.95
N SER A 12 21.66 -7.52 1.26
CA SER A 12 20.35 -7.77 0.64
C SER A 12 19.36 -6.62 0.85
N VAL A 13 19.52 -5.84 1.93
CA VAL A 13 18.68 -4.67 2.21
C VAL A 13 18.72 -3.65 1.07
N TYR A 14 19.85 -3.49 0.38
CA TYR A 14 19.97 -2.53 -0.72
C TYR A 14 19.06 -2.90 -1.89
N LYS A 15 18.95 -4.19 -2.23
CA LYS A 15 18.06 -4.66 -3.30
C LYS A 15 16.58 -4.37 -3.00
N VAL A 16 16.17 -4.54 -1.74
CA VAL A 16 14.81 -4.22 -1.29
C VAL A 16 14.54 -2.73 -1.41
N LEU A 17 15.48 -1.89 -0.94
CA LEU A 17 15.36 -0.44 -0.98
C LEU A 17 15.37 0.11 -2.42
N ASP A 18 16.21 -0.44 -3.30
CA ASP A 18 16.25 -0.06 -4.72
C ASP A 18 14.94 -0.43 -5.41
N SER A 19 14.37 -1.60 -5.10
CA SER A 19 13.07 -2.03 -5.62
C SER A 19 11.93 -1.12 -5.15
N ALA A 20 11.95 -0.72 -3.87
CA ALA A 20 10.97 0.21 -3.32
C ALA A 20 11.10 1.61 -3.93
N GLU A 21 12.32 2.12 -4.13
CA GLU A 21 12.54 3.41 -4.79
C GLU A 21 12.06 3.37 -6.24
N ALA A 22 12.36 2.31 -6.99
CA ALA A 22 11.90 2.15 -8.37
C ALA A 22 10.36 2.08 -8.50
N GLN A 23 9.66 1.59 -7.47
CA GLN A 23 8.20 1.66 -7.41
C GLN A 23 7.73 3.10 -7.16
N LEU A 24 8.33 3.77 -6.18
CA LEU A 24 7.99 5.15 -5.83
C LEU A 24 8.25 6.13 -6.98
N GLU A 25 9.33 5.97 -7.74
CA GLU A 25 9.70 6.83 -8.88
C GLU A 25 8.66 6.87 -10.01
N LYS A 26 7.78 5.87 -10.08
CA LYS A 26 6.67 5.85 -11.05
C LYS A 26 5.56 6.84 -10.67
N SER A 27 5.51 7.25 -9.41
CA SER A 27 4.52 8.19 -8.90
C SER A 27 4.88 9.63 -9.28
N PRO A 28 3.94 10.44 -9.82
CA PRO A 28 4.15 11.88 -9.95
C PRO A 28 4.20 12.62 -8.61
N LEU A 29 3.92 11.94 -7.48
CA LEU A 29 4.11 12.48 -6.14
C LEU A 29 5.50 12.18 -5.57
N TYR A 30 6.34 11.45 -6.31
CA TYR A 30 7.67 11.08 -5.83
C TYR A 30 8.49 12.30 -5.43
N ASP A 31 9.06 12.22 -4.23
CA ASP A 31 9.98 13.21 -3.68
C ASP A 31 11.28 12.50 -3.31
N LYS A 32 12.33 12.77 -4.10
CA LYS A 32 13.67 12.23 -3.87
C LYS A 32 14.32 12.78 -2.59
N ASP A 33 13.92 13.97 -2.16
CA ASP A 33 14.50 14.67 -1.01
C ASP A 33 13.80 14.26 0.30
N LEU A 34 12.69 13.52 0.22
CA LEU A 34 12.03 12.93 1.37
C LEU A 34 12.95 11.94 2.09
N THR A 35 13.22 12.20 3.36
CA THR A 35 13.93 11.26 4.22
C THR A 35 13.01 10.12 4.66
N LYS A 36 13.19 8.95 4.05
CA LYS A 36 12.40 7.73 4.30
C LYS A 36 13.04 6.89 5.40
N ARG A 37 12.41 6.77 6.58
CA ARG A 37 12.94 6.00 7.73
C ARG A 37 12.12 4.73 7.96
N ILE A 38 12.78 3.57 7.87
CA ILE A 38 12.17 2.24 7.97
C ILE A 38 12.73 1.53 9.20
N PHE A 39 11.84 1.07 10.09
CA PHE A 39 12.19 0.35 11.31
C PHE A 39 11.60 -1.05 11.26
N VAL A 40 12.44 -2.09 11.20
CA VAL A 40 11.96 -3.49 11.24
C VAL A 40 11.90 -4.02 12.66
N SER A 41 10.76 -4.63 13.02
CA SER A 41 10.59 -5.22 14.35
C SER A 41 11.21 -6.62 14.46
N ASN A 42 11.18 -7.40 13.37
CA ASN A 42 11.48 -8.84 13.33
C ASN A 42 10.73 -9.67 14.39
N SER A 43 9.58 -9.18 14.84
CA SER A 43 8.75 -9.85 15.85
C SER A 43 7.31 -9.35 15.81
N PHE A 44 6.36 -10.30 15.73
CA PHE A 44 4.92 -9.99 15.75
C PHE A 44 4.50 -9.31 17.07
N SER A 45 5.01 -9.78 18.21
CA SER A 45 4.66 -9.22 19.52
C SER A 45 5.26 -7.84 19.72
N PHE A 46 6.52 -7.63 19.32
CA PHE A 46 7.16 -6.33 19.42
C PHE A 46 6.53 -5.31 18.46
N TYR A 47 6.18 -5.72 17.25
CA TYR A 47 5.42 -4.88 16.33
C TYR A 47 4.07 -4.46 16.92
N THR A 48 3.32 -5.41 17.49
CA THR A 48 2.02 -5.16 18.13
C THR A 48 2.15 -4.20 19.32
N PHE A 49 3.25 -4.30 20.07
CA PHE A 49 3.57 -3.39 21.17
C PHE A 49 3.80 -1.95 20.68
N LEU A 50 4.54 -1.77 19.59
CA LEU A 50 4.79 -0.45 18.99
C LEU A 50 3.54 0.12 18.28
N ASN A 51 2.70 -0.75 17.70
CA ASN A 51 1.57 -0.38 16.85
C ASN A 51 0.24 -0.98 17.33
N PRO A 52 -0.28 -0.58 18.51
CA PRO A 52 -1.46 -1.22 19.10
C PRO A 52 -2.76 -1.00 18.31
N LYS A 53 -2.82 -0.04 17.38
CA LYS A 53 -3.96 0.21 16.50
C LYS A 53 -3.86 -0.49 15.14
N ALA A 54 -2.67 -0.94 14.76
CA ALA A 54 -2.40 -1.65 13.50
C ALA A 54 -1.97 -3.10 13.77
N ARG A 55 -2.55 -3.72 14.81
CA ARG A 55 -2.23 -5.10 15.18
C ARG A 55 -2.53 -6.01 14.00
N GLY A 56 -1.56 -6.83 13.62
CA GLY A 56 -1.72 -7.76 12.50
C GLY A 56 -1.59 -7.12 11.12
N SER A 57 -1.18 -5.85 10.98
CA SER A 57 -0.76 -5.33 9.66
C SER A 57 0.68 -5.75 9.32
N PHE A 58 1.07 -5.58 8.05
CA PHE A 58 2.45 -5.77 7.59
C PHE A 58 3.37 -4.64 8.02
N ALA A 59 2.85 -3.42 8.00
CA ALA A 59 3.55 -2.21 8.40
C ALA A 59 2.53 -1.15 8.83
N ASN A 60 3.07 -0.07 9.38
CA ASN A 60 2.32 1.11 9.78
C ASN A 60 3.21 2.33 9.66
N THR A 61 2.71 3.35 8.97
CA THR A 61 3.31 4.67 8.91
C THR A 61 2.83 5.53 10.07
N MET A 62 3.77 6.13 10.81
CA MET A 62 3.44 7.11 11.83
C MET A 62 3.11 8.45 11.16
N PRO A 63 1.87 8.97 11.32
CA PRO A 63 1.47 10.23 10.70
C PRO A 63 2.39 11.39 11.13
N LEU A 64 2.51 12.41 10.28
CA LEU A 64 3.33 13.63 10.47
C LEU A 64 4.85 13.43 10.44
N ILE A 65 5.37 12.32 10.93
CA ILE A 65 6.82 12.06 10.98
C ILE A 65 7.32 11.09 9.90
N GLY A 66 6.40 10.41 9.20
CA GLY A 66 6.68 9.53 8.06
C GLY A 66 7.55 8.31 8.40
N ASN A 67 7.62 7.94 9.68
CA ASN A 67 8.38 6.76 10.10
C ASN A 67 7.55 5.52 9.78
N VAL A 68 8.13 4.62 8.98
CA VAL A 68 7.51 3.34 8.68
C VAL A 68 8.03 2.31 9.66
N THR A 69 7.13 1.69 10.40
CA THR A 69 7.44 0.49 11.18
C THR A 69 6.95 -0.72 10.42
N VAL A 70 7.83 -1.70 10.23
CA VAL A 70 7.55 -2.92 9.50
C VAL A 70 7.57 -4.08 10.49
N ASN A 71 6.72 -5.06 10.25
CA ASN A 71 6.56 -6.23 11.09
C ASN A 71 7.74 -7.21 10.93
N LYS A 72 7.48 -8.52 10.94
CA LYS A 72 8.51 -9.53 10.75
C LYS A 72 8.91 -9.60 9.27
N VAL A 73 10.22 -9.58 8.97
CA VAL A 73 10.71 -9.62 7.58
C VAL A 73 11.69 -10.76 7.35
N ASP A 74 11.74 -11.22 6.11
CA ASP A 74 12.89 -11.88 5.50
C ASP A 74 13.43 -10.93 4.42
N ILE A 75 14.58 -10.31 4.68
CA ILE A 75 15.14 -9.27 3.81
C ILE A 75 15.73 -9.89 2.54
N ALA A 76 16.31 -11.10 2.64
CA ALA A 76 16.94 -11.77 1.52
C ALA A 76 15.90 -12.16 0.45
N ASP A 77 14.74 -12.63 0.91
CA ASP A 77 13.61 -13.01 0.07
C ASP A 77 12.62 -11.86 -0.22
N ASP A 78 12.99 -10.62 0.13
CA ASP A 78 12.13 -9.43 -0.03
C ASP A 78 10.71 -9.67 0.49
N THR A 79 10.55 -10.24 1.68
CA THR A 79 9.25 -10.67 2.20
C THR A 79 8.95 -10.06 3.57
N VAL A 80 7.72 -9.61 3.76
CA VAL A 80 7.18 -9.22 5.07
C VAL A 80 6.01 -10.11 5.45
N PHE A 81 5.96 -10.48 6.73
CA PHE A 81 4.94 -11.34 7.31
C PHE A 81 4.06 -10.54 8.26
N ARG A 82 2.76 -10.86 8.26
CA ARG A 82 1.83 -10.45 9.32
C ARG A 82 1.34 -11.65 10.12
N HIS A 83 0.83 -11.39 11.31
CA HIS A 83 0.28 -12.45 12.16
C HIS A 83 -1.16 -12.80 11.72
N ALA A 84 -1.29 -13.61 10.68
CA ALA A 84 -2.56 -14.11 10.15
C ALA A 84 -2.39 -15.52 9.57
N GLU A 85 -3.49 -16.29 9.50
CA GLU A 85 -3.49 -17.64 8.91
C GLU A 85 -3.39 -17.64 7.39
N THR A 86 -4.01 -16.65 6.73
CA THR A 86 -4.07 -16.54 5.27
C THR A 86 -3.68 -15.15 4.78
N ASP A 87 -3.25 -15.10 3.51
CA ASP A 87 -2.77 -13.90 2.82
C ASP A 87 -1.70 -13.15 3.63
N ASN A 88 -0.88 -13.87 4.38
CA ASN A 88 -0.08 -13.34 5.48
C ASN A 88 1.33 -12.87 5.09
N GLN A 89 1.58 -12.77 3.78
CA GLN A 89 2.86 -12.41 3.18
C GLN A 89 2.67 -11.37 2.07
N ARG A 90 3.66 -10.50 1.91
CA ARG A 90 3.79 -9.53 0.81
C ARG A 90 5.27 -9.26 0.54
N SER A 91 5.58 -8.62 -0.59
CA SER A 91 6.93 -8.11 -0.78
C SER A 91 7.26 -7.03 0.27
N LEU A 92 8.48 -7.05 0.80
CA LEU A 92 8.93 -6.01 1.73
C LEU A 92 9.07 -4.67 0.99
N SER A 93 9.64 -4.69 -0.22
CA SER A 93 9.76 -3.53 -1.09
C SER A 93 8.40 -2.89 -1.40
N GLY A 94 7.41 -3.68 -1.81
CA GLY A 94 6.04 -3.23 -2.06
C GLY A 94 5.36 -2.64 -0.85
N VAL A 95 5.53 -3.25 0.34
CA VAL A 95 5.02 -2.67 1.58
C VAL A 95 5.72 -1.36 1.94
N ILE A 96 7.04 -1.25 1.76
CA ILE A 96 7.75 0.02 1.97
C ILE A 96 7.22 1.10 1.01
N ALA A 97 7.05 0.80 -0.27
CA ALA A 97 6.51 1.74 -1.25
C ALA A 97 5.07 2.17 -0.92
N HIS A 98 4.22 1.22 -0.51
CA HIS A 98 2.86 1.49 -0.05
C HIS A 98 2.85 2.49 1.11
N GLU A 99 3.63 2.22 2.16
CA GLU A 99 3.68 3.03 3.38
C GLU A 99 4.29 4.42 3.13
N VAL A 100 5.37 4.50 2.36
CA VAL A 100 5.96 5.79 1.96
C VAL A 100 4.99 6.60 1.10
N THR A 101 4.16 5.96 0.28
CA THR A 101 3.15 6.65 -0.53
C THR A 101 2.12 7.38 0.32
N HIS A 102 1.75 6.86 1.50
CA HIS A 102 0.92 7.63 2.44
C HIS A 102 1.56 8.97 2.81
N THR A 103 2.87 8.97 3.10
CA THR A 103 3.61 10.21 3.40
C THR A 103 3.65 11.16 2.20
N LEU A 104 3.81 10.64 0.98
CA LEU A 104 3.78 11.47 -0.23
C LEU A 104 2.40 12.10 -0.48
N ILE A 105 1.31 11.36 -0.24
CA ILE A 105 -0.06 11.89 -0.28
C ILE A 105 -0.21 13.00 0.78
N GLU A 106 0.23 12.75 2.01
CA GLU A 106 0.16 13.73 3.10
C GLU A 106 0.91 15.03 2.77
N ASN A 107 2.13 14.92 2.24
CA ASN A 107 2.94 16.07 1.85
C ASN A 107 2.29 16.86 0.71
N LYS A 108 1.64 16.17 -0.25
CA LYS A 108 1.02 16.82 -1.41
C LYS A 108 -0.31 17.50 -1.09
N PHE A 109 -1.19 16.82 -0.35
CA PHE A 109 -2.59 17.25 -0.15
C PHE A 109 -2.85 17.80 1.26
N GLY A 110 -1.86 17.73 2.14
CA GLY A 110 -1.96 18.14 3.53
C GLY A 110 -2.53 17.04 4.42
N TRP A 111 -1.99 16.93 5.63
CA TRP A 111 -2.37 15.90 6.61
C TRP A 111 -3.87 15.90 6.96
N ALA A 112 -4.44 17.09 7.19
CA ALA A 112 -5.86 17.23 7.56
C ALA A 112 -6.80 16.71 6.47
N ASN A 113 -6.52 17.06 5.20
CA ASN A 113 -7.29 16.54 4.07
C ASN A 113 -7.06 15.03 3.90
N SER A 114 -5.82 14.58 4.07
CA SER A 114 -5.44 13.20 3.84
C SER A 114 -6.09 12.23 4.82
N PHE A 115 -6.13 12.52 6.12
CA PHE A 115 -6.72 11.59 7.08
C PHE A 115 -8.20 11.81 7.37
N ALA A 116 -8.69 13.05 7.35
CA ALA A 116 -10.06 13.34 7.76
C ALA A 116 -11.07 13.37 6.61
N VAL A 117 -10.64 13.68 5.38
CA VAL A 117 -11.56 13.98 4.27
C VAL A 117 -11.43 13.01 3.09
N LEU A 118 -10.21 12.58 2.76
CA LEU A 118 -10.01 11.72 1.60
C LEU A 118 -10.62 10.32 1.80
N PRO A 119 -11.46 9.84 0.86
CA PRO A 119 -12.01 8.49 0.88
C PRO A 119 -10.91 7.44 0.98
N ARG A 120 -11.16 6.41 1.79
CA ARG A 120 -10.20 5.32 2.02
C ARG A 120 -9.76 4.65 0.72
N TRP A 121 -10.69 4.40 -0.20
CA TRP A 121 -10.40 3.73 -1.47
C TRP A 121 -9.37 4.46 -2.33
N LYS A 122 -9.35 5.79 -2.30
CA LYS A 122 -8.36 6.60 -3.04
C LYS A 122 -6.97 6.43 -2.45
N LYS A 123 -6.87 6.52 -1.11
CA LYS A 123 -5.59 6.44 -0.40
C LYS A 123 -4.98 5.05 -0.52
N GLU A 124 -5.73 4.05 -0.06
CA GLU A 124 -5.26 2.66 -0.08
C GLU A 124 -5.06 2.17 -1.52
N GLY A 125 -5.99 2.49 -2.42
CA GLY A 125 -5.89 2.09 -3.82
C GLY A 125 -4.70 2.72 -4.53
N TYR A 126 -4.37 3.98 -4.23
CA TYR A 126 -3.20 4.64 -4.81
C TYR A 126 -1.89 4.13 -4.21
N CYS A 127 -1.84 3.85 -2.90
CA CYS A 127 -0.70 3.20 -2.29
C CYS A 127 -0.43 1.82 -2.89
N GLU A 128 -1.47 1.01 -3.12
CA GLU A 128 -1.34 -0.27 -3.81
C GLU A 128 -0.93 -0.10 -5.28
N TYR A 129 -1.44 0.93 -5.98
CA TYR A 129 -1.07 1.22 -7.36
C TYR A 129 0.43 1.56 -7.49
N VAL A 130 0.95 2.39 -6.58
CA VAL A 130 2.38 2.74 -6.54
C VAL A 130 3.24 1.53 -6.16
N ALA A 131 2.80 0.73 -5.17
CA ALA A 131 3.48 -0.51 -4.81
C ALA A 131 3.50 -1.53 -5.97
N GLY A 132 2.52 -1.46 -6.88
CA GLY A 132 2.42 -2.32 -8.06
C GLY A 132 1.88 -3.72 -7.77
N GLU A 133 1.45 -3.99 -6.54
CA GLU A 133 0.89 -5.27 -6.13
C GLU A 133 -0.12 -5.08 -4.99
N THR A 134 -0.93 -6.12 -4.76
CA THR A 134 -1.80 -6.22 -3.59
C THR A 134 -1.49 -7.52 -2.84
N THR A 135 -1.98 -7.62 -1.60
CA THR A 135 -1.80 -8.84 -0.78
C THR A 135 -2.23 -10.12 -1.52
N ILE A 136 -3.30 -10.05 -2.30
CA ILE A 136 -3.78 -11.15 -3.14
C ILE A 136 -3.47 -10.87 -4.60
N GLY A 137 -3.15 -11.92 -5.37
CA GLY A 137 -2.92 -11.79 -6.81
C GLY A 137 -4.21 -11.53 -7.60
N PHE A 138 -4.06 -11.15 -8.87
CA PHE A 138 -5.19 -10.74 -9.72
C PHE A 138 -6.28 -11.81 -9.86
N ALA A 139 -5.90 -13.04 -10.23
CA ALA A 139 -6.87 -14.13 -10.42
C ALA A 139 -7.68 -14.41 -9.14
N GLU A 140 -7.02 -14.44 -7.98
CA GLU A 140 -7.67 -14.65 -6.69
C GLU A 140 -8.57 -13.46 -6.30
N GLY A 141 -8.11 -12.24 -6.53
CA GLY A 141 -8.92 -11.03 -6.33
C GLY A 141 -10.19 -11.02 -7.16
N VAL A 142 -10.10 -11.37 -8.45
CA VAL A 142 -11.27 -11.49 -9.34
C VAL A 142 -12.20 -12.60 -8.86
N ARG A 143 -11.65 -13.77 -8.49
CA ARG A 143 -12.44 -14.90 -7.98
C ARG A 143 -13.24 -14.48 -6.74
N ARG A 144 -12.58 -13.91 -5.73
CA ARG A 144 -13.24 -13.46 -4.49
C ARG A 144 -14.29 -12.37 -4.74
N TRP A 145 -14.02 -11.44 -5.66
CA TRP A 145 -14.97 -10.40 -6.02
C TRP A 145 -16.22 -10.97 -6.69
N LYS A 146 -16.07 -11.95 -7.59
CA LYS A 146 -17.20 -12.66 -8.22
C LYS A 146 -18.02 -13.47 -7.23
N GLU A 147 -17.35 -14.17 -6.30
CA GLU A 147 -18.01 -15.04 -5.32
C GLU A 147 -18.84 -14.26 -4.30
N ASN A 148 -18.39 -13.07 -3.91
CA ASN A 148 -19.10 -12.26 -2.93
C ASN A 148 -18.98 -10.75 -3.20
N PRO A 149 -19.69 -10.20 -4.19
CA PRO A 149 -19.60 -8.78 -4.55
C PRO A 149 -20.16 -7.83 -3.49
N ALA A 150 -20.91 -8.34 -2.50
CA ALA A 150 -21.54 -7.54 -1.45
C ALA A 150 -20.65 -7.36 -0.20
N ASP A 151 -19.65 -8.22 0.00
CA ASP A 151 -18.68 -8.11 1.09
C ASP A 151 -17.26 -8.26 0.53
N ASP A 152 -16.55 -7.15 0.57
CA ASP A 152 -15.22 -6.97 0.01
C ASP A 152 -14.09 -7.13 1.03
N SER A 153 -14.39 -7.49 2.29
CA SER A 153 -13.39 -7.58 3.36
C SER A 153 -12.16 -8.42 3.00
N LYS A 154 -12.33 -9.45 2.16
CA LYS A 154 -11.28 -10.38 1.72
C LYS A 154 -10.54 -9.97 0.46
N TYR A 155 -10.96 -8.90 -0.22
CA TYR A 155 -10.36 -8.40 -1.46
C TYR A 155 -10.38 -6.86 -1.57
N LEU A 156 -10.59 -6.16 -0.46
CA LEU A 156 -10.81 -4.71 -0.41
C LEU A 156 -9.68 -3.92 -1.09
N TYR A 157 -8.43 -4.23 -0.72
CA TYR A 157 -7.25 -3.59 -1.31
C TYR A 157 -7.10 -3.90 -2.80
N PHE A 158 -7.43 -5.14 -3.21
CA PHE A 158 -7.50 -5.49 -4.63
C PHE A 158 -8.55 -4.65 -5.37
N LYS A 159 -9.76 -4.53 -4.82
CA LYS A 159 -10.84 -3.70 -5.38
C LYS A 159 -10.39 -2.25 -5.56
N TYR A 160 -9.84 -1.65 -4.51
CA TYR A 160 -9.35 -0.27 -4.52
C TYR A 160 -8.20 -0.05 -5.52
N HIS A 161 -7.24 -0.98 -5.56
CA HIS A 161 -6.18 -0.98 -6.56
C HIS A 161 -6.76 -0.98 -7.98
N GLN A 162 -7.74 -1.85 -8.28
CA GLN A 162 -8.34 -1.90 -9.61
C GLN A 162 -9.11 -0.62 -9.96
N MET A 163 -9.78 0.00 -8.99
CA MET A 163 -10.48 1.27 -9.20
C MET A 163 -9.50 2.41 -9.53
N VAL A 164 -8.41 2.53 -8.77
CA VAL A 164 -7.39 3.57 -9.03
C VAL A 164 -6.68 3.30 -10.35
N ARG A 165 -6.30 2.05 -10.61
CA ARG A 165 -5.69 1.63 -11.88
C ARG A 165 -6.57 1.98 -13.06
N TYR A 166 -7.88 1.70 -12.98
CA TYR A 166 -8.83 2.07 -14.02
C TYR A 166 -8.84 3.59 -14.29
N LEU A 167 -8.88 4.40 -13.24
CA LEU A 167 -8.89 5.86 -13.39
C LEU A 167 -7.59 6.40 -14.01
N LEU A 168 -6.43 5.92 -13.56
CA LEU A 168 -5.14 6.42 -14.02
C LEU A 168 -4.71 5.83 -15.37
N ASP A 169 -4.97 4.55 -15.60
CA ASP A 169 -4.48 3.82 -16.78
C ASP A 169 -5.50 3.75 -17.92
N ASP A 170 -6.80 3.62 -17.63
CA ASP A 170 -7.84 3.55 -18.67
C ASP A 170 -8.44 4.93 -18.95
N GLU A 171 -8.90 5.63 -17.91
CA GLU A 171 -9.51 6.97 -18.05
C GLU A 171 -8.46 8.10 -18.16
N LYS A 172 -7.19 7.78 -17.90
CA LYS A 172 -6.05 8.72 -18.02
C LYS A 172 -6.19 10.01 -17.21
N ILE A 173 -6.88 9.97 -16.07
CA ILE A 173 -6.92 11.14 -15.17
C ILE A 173 -5.58 11.31 -14.46
N SER A 174 -5.24 12.54 -14.09
CA SER A 174 -4.07 12.80 -13.27
C SER A 174 -4.26 12.36 -11.82
N VAL A 175 -3.15 12.15 -11.09
CA VAL A 175 -3.20 11.86 -9.65
C VAL A 175 -3.84 13.01 -8.85
N VAL A 176 -3.67 14.25 -9.29
CA VAL A 176 -4.33 15.40 -8.65
C VAL A 176 -5.85 15.33 -8.83
N GLU A 177 -6.33 14.95 -10.03
CA GLU A 177 -7.76 14.73 -10.27
C GLU A 177 -8.31 13.54 -9.49
N LEU A 178 -7.56 12.43 -9.40
CA LEU A 178 -7.93 11.28 -8.58
C LEU A 178 -8.32 11.72 -7.16
N PHE A 179 -7.51 12.57 -6.53
CA PHE A 179 -7.77 13.02 -5.17
C PHE A 179 -8.81 14.13 -5.06
N ASN A 180 -8.87 15.08 -5.99
CA ASN A 180 -9.75 16.25 -5.90
C ASN A 180 -11.16 16.06 -6.49
N ARG A 181 -11.34 15.19 -7.49
CA ARG A 181 -12.64 14.96 -8.12
C ARG A 181 -13.49 14.03 -7.27
N ASP A 182 -14.77 14.32 -7.14
CA ASP A 182 -15.71 13.41 -6.50
C ASP A 182 -16.10 12.27 -7.46
N PHE A 183 -16.09 11.04 -6.95
CA PHE A 183 -16.49 9.85 -7.68
C PHE A 183 -17.44 9.06 -6.79
N ASP A 184 -18.59 8.65 -7.33
CA ASP A 184 -19.40 7.67 -6.64
C ASP A 184 -18.66 6.33 -6.62
N GLU A 185 -18.25 5.90 -5.42
CA GLU A 185 -17.47 4.68 -5.22
C GLU A 185 -18.20 3.44 -5.73
N ARG A 186 -19.53 3.39 -5.57
CA ARG A 186 -20.34 2.22 -5.95
C ARG A 186 -20.43 2.12 -7.47
N ASP A 187 -20.71 3.23 -8.14
CA ASP A 187 -20.79 3.26 -9.61
C ASP A 187 -19.43 2.96 -10.24
N LEU A 188 -18.34 3.54 -9.71
CA LEU A 188 -16.98 3.27 -10.18
C LEU A 188 -16.62 1.78 -9.98
N SER A 189 -16.88 1.24 -8.79
CA SER A 189 -16.64 -0.17 -8.47
C SER A 189 -17.43 -1.10 -9.41
N ALA A 190 -18.71 -0.78 -9.70
CA ALA A 190 -19.53 -1.56 -10.63
C ALA A 190 -18.99 -1.50 -12.07
N LYS A 191 -18.57 -0.32 -12.53
CA LYS A 191 -17.96 -0.12 -13.86
C LYS A 191 -16.68 -0.95 -14.01
N VAL A 192 -15.81 -0.90 -13.00
CA VAL A 192 -14.54 -1.65 -12.97
C VAL A 192 -14.80 -3.16 -12.95
N PHE A 193 -15.73 -3.62 -12.12
CA PHE A 193 -16.12 -5.03 -12.07
C PHE A 193 -16.65 -5.53 -13.41
N ALA A 194 -17.53 -4.77 -14.06
CA ALA A 194 -18.06 -5.11 -15.38
C ALA A 194 -16.95 -5.24 -16.43
N LYS A 195 -15.98 -4.32 -16.46
CA LYS A 195 -14.82 -4.37 -17.37
C LYS A 195 -13.94 -5.60 -17.11
N ILE A 196 -13.68 -5.93 -15.85
CA ILE A 196 -12.90 -7.13 -15.49
C ILE A 196 -13.57 -8.42 -15.97
N ASN A 197 -14.90 -8.45 -16.03
CA ASN A 197 -15.67 -9.63 -16.45
C ASN A 197 -15.83 -9.77 -17.97
N GLN A 198 -15.48 -8.74 -18.74
CA GLN A 198 -15.53 -8.76 -20.22
C GLN A 198 -14.23 -9.24 -20.86
N ASN A 199 -13.13 -9.28 -20.07
CA ASN A 199 -11.82 -9.79 -20.45
C ASN A 199 -11.60 -11.21 -19.92
#